data_AF-G0A5D7-F1
#
_entry.id   AF-G0A5D7-F1
#
_cell.length_a   1.000
_cell.length_b   1.000
_cell.length_c   1.000
_cell.angle_alpha   90.00
_cell.angle_beta   90.00
_cell.angle_gamma   90.00
#
_symmetry.space_group_name_H-M   'P 1'
#
loop_
_entity.id
_entity.type
_entity.pdbx_description
1 polymer ?
#
loop_
_entity_poly.entity_id
_entity_poly.type
_entity_poly.pdbx_seq_one_letter_code
_entity_poly.pdbx_strand_id
1 'polypeptide(L)'
;MSANRTAVNIIIDLIATLLFLGMLATGYLLRFPLPPGSNKSHALWGLSRHEWGDVHFWISIGLMVVLVVHLALHWNWVVTVIGKRCGLVKSPQPSLVRSAVWVIGVFAALCIGFAWLANRDVVEVERPRRGFQAKSRQAIEQQPPAMAEAAEPKPDSHVLWDDVYPIFQQHCVACHGPNKQWADFRADQRQDFFKPAAPSVVPGQSTESPLLAIISGNRTDMPMADSHRLSEADVAIVKTWIEQGAQ
;
A
#
# COMPACT_ATOMS: atom_id res chain seq x y z
N MET A 1 0.72 19.51 -47.45
CA MET A 1 1.12 18.12 -47.13
C MET A 1 0.17 17.57 -46.07
N SER A 2 -0.98 17.03 -46.47
CA SER A 2 -1.93 16.43 -45.53
C SER A 2 -1.44 15.03 -45.16
N ALA A 3 -0.81 14.88 -44.00
CA ALA A 3 -0.61 13.56 -43.44
C ALA A 3 -1.94 12.80 -43.46
N ASN A 4 -1.93 11.59 -44.00
CA ASN A 4 -3.11 10.79 -44.28
C ASN A 4 -3.87 10.56 -42.97
N ARG A 5 -5.05 11.18 -42.78
CA ARG A 5 -5.81 11.13 -41.52
C ARG A 5 -6.01 9.70 -41.02
N THR A 6 -6.17 8.76 -41.94
CA THR A 6 -6.23 7.32 -41.66
C THR A 6 -4.93 6.79 -41.04
N ALA A 7 -3.77 7.20 -41.55
CA ALA A 7 -2.48 6.84 -40.98
C ALA A 7 -2.31 7.43 -39.56
N VAL A 8 -2.74 8.67 -39.33
CA VAL A 8 -2.72 9.29 -37.99
C VAL A 8 -3.59 8.50 -37.02
N ASN A 9 -4.81 8.11 -37.42
CA ASN A 9 -5.69 7.31 -36.57
C ASN A 9 -5.07 5.94 -36.25
N ILE A 10 -4.54 5.23 -37.26
CA ILE A 10 -3.88 3.92 -37.05
C ILE A 10 -2.71 4.05 -36.06
N ILE A 11 -1.89 5.10 -36.19
CA ILE A 11 -0.77 5.34 -35.28
C ILE A 11 -1.27 5.56 -33.85
N ILE A 12 -2.29 6.41 -33.65
CA ILE A 12 -2.86 6.68 -32.32
C ILE A 12 -3.46 5.40 -31.71
N ASP A 13 -4.17 4.59 -32.49
CA ASP A 13 -4.78 3.34 -32.02
C ASP A 13 -3.73 2.29 -31.63
N LEU A 14 -2.65 2.20 -32.40
CA LEU A 14 -1.50 1.34 -32.08
C LEU A 14 -0.81 1.80 -30.79
N ILE A 15 -0.57 3.10 -30.62
CA ILE A 15 0.00 3.66 -29.39
C ILE A 15 -0.92 3.38 -28.20
N ALA A 16 -2.24 3.59 -28.35
CA ALA A 16 -3.23 3.31 -27.31
C ALA A 16 -3.19 1.83 -26.90
N THR A 17 -3.13 0.92 -27.87
CA THR A 17 -3.06 -0.53 -27.63
C THR A 17 -1.79 -0.91 -26.87
N LEU A 18 -0.63 -0.38 -27.27
CA LEU A 18 0.64 -0.64 -26.59
C LEU A 18 0.64 -0.12 -25.15
N LEU A 19 0.15 1.11 -24.93
CA LEU A 19 0.04 1.69 -23.58
C LEU A 19 -0.95 0.91 -22.71
N PHE A 20 -2.06 0.42 -23.28
CA PHE A 20 -3.01 -0.42 -22.56
C PHE A 20 -2.42 -1.77 -22.15
N LEU A 21 -1.68 -2.43 -23.04
CA LEU A 21 -0.96 -3.66 -22.70
C LEU A 21 0.10 -3.41 -21.62
N GLY A 22 0.84 -2.30 -21.73
CA GLY A 22 1.79 -1.86 -20.70
C GLY A 22 1.13 -1.59 -19.35
N MET A 23 -0.07 -0.99 -19.35
CA MET A 23 -0.88 -0.76 -18.15
C MET A 23 -1.24 -2.06 -17.44
N LEU A 24 -1.75 -3.04 -18.20
CA LEU A 24 -2.10 -4.36 -17.65
C LEU A 24 -0.87 -5.10 -17.13
N ALA A 25 0.23 -5.07 -17.89
CA ALA A 25 1.47 -5.72 -17.50
C ALA A 25 2.04 -5.12 -16.20
N THR A 26 2.15 -3.80 -16.11
CA THR A 26 2.66 -3.13 -14.90
C THR A 26 1.72 -3.27 -13.71
N GLY A 27 0.40 -3.26 -13.92
CA GLY A 27 -0.57 -3.57 -12.87
C GLY A 27 -0.43 -5.01 -12.33
N TYR A 28 -0.20 -5.98 -13.22
CA TYR A 28 0.11 -7.35 -12.84
C TYR A 28 1.41 -7.43 -12.04
N LEU A 29 2.49 -6.77 -12.51
CA LEU A 29 3.79 -6.74 -11.83
C LEU A 29 3.69 -6.19 -10.39
N LEU A 30 2.94 -5.11 -10.21
CA LEU A 30 2.75 -4.47 -8.90
C LEU A 30 1.84 -5.27 -7.94
N ARG A 31 1.05 -6.22 -8.46
CA ARG A 31 0.12 -7.01 -7.67
C ARG A 31 0.66 -8.38 -7.26
N PHE A 32 1.39 -9.05 -8.15
CA PHE A 32 1.83 -10.43 -7.94
C PHE A 32 3.35 -10.54 -7.71
N PRO A 33 4.25 -10.14 -8.63
CA PRO A 33 5.70 -10.13 -8.37
C PRO A 33 6.17 -9.17 -7.28
N LEU A 34 5.54 -7.99 -7.17
CA LEU A 34 5.93 -6.94 -6.21
C LEU A 34 4.76 -6.60 -5.27
N PRO A 35 4.29 -7.56 -4.45
CA PRO A 35 3.14 -7.35 -3.59
C PRO A 35 3.44 -6.30 -2.51
N PRO A 36 2.42 -5.56 -2.04
CA PRO A 36 2.60 -4.58 -0.98
C PRO A 36 2.94 -5.25 0.36
N GLY A 37 3.91 -4.70 1.10
CA GLY A 37 4.13 -5.02 2.52
C GLY A 37 5.21 -6.06 2.85
N SER A 38 6.15 -6.35 1.95
CA SER A 38 7.32 -7.16 2.31
C SER A 38 8.43 -6.26 2.85
N ASN A 39 8.89 -6.48 4.08
CA ASN A 39 10.15 -5.94 4.62
C ASN A 39 11.40 -6.45 3.84
N LYS A 40 11.21 -7.14 2.71
CA LYS A 40 12.25 -7.44 1.73
C LYS A 40 12.08 -6.54 0.51
N SER A 41 13.14 -5.86 0.11
CA SER A 41 13.24 -5.09 -1.14
C SER A 41 13.27 -6.06 -2.33
N HIS A 42 12.11 -6.59 -2.71
CA HIS A 42 11.99 -7.27 -4.00
C HIS A 42 12.20 -6.21 -5.08
N ALA A 43 13.30 -6.34 -5.82
CA ALA A 43 13.59 -5.54 -6.99
C ALA A 43 13.43 -6.44 -8.21
N LEU A 44 12.71 -5.96 -9.21
CA LEU A 44 12.61 -6.60 -10.52
C LEU A 44 13.40 -5.73 -11.50
N TRP A 45 14.44 -6.33 -12.11
CA TRP A 45 15.37 -5.64 -13.00
C TRP A 45 16.02 -4.40 -12.37
N GLY A 46 16.38 -4.49 -11.09
CA GLY A 46 17.00 -3.39 -10.35
C GLY A 46 16.02 -2.29 -9.92
N LEU A 47 14.75 -2.36 -10.32
CA LEU A 47 13.71 -1.42 -9.93
C LEU A 47 12.87 -2.00 -8.79
N SER A 48 12.73 -1.22 -7.73
CA SER A 48 11.86 -1.47 -6.59
C SER A 48 10.37 -1.35 -6.96
N ARG A 49 9.50 -1.82 -6.06
CA ARG A 49 8.04 -1.60 -6.18
C ARG A 49 7.67 -0.12 -6.34
N HIS A 50 8.40 0.79 -5.70
CA HIS A 50 8.11 2.21 -5.80
C HIS A 50 8.40 2.74 -7.20
N GLU A 51 9.56 2.39 -7.76
CA GLU A 51 9.97 2.78 -9.11
C GLU A 51 9.07 2.14 -10.18
N TRP A 52 8.67 0.88 -10.01
CA TRP A 52 7.64 0.27 -10.86
C TRP A 52 6.27 0.94 -10.72
N GLY A 53 5.98 1.48 -9.53
CA GLY A 53 4.80 2.31 -9.28
C GLY A 53 4.84 3.60 -10.10
N ASP A 54 6.00 4.25 -10.17
CA ASP A 54 6.20 5.45 -10.99
C ASP A 54 6.05 5.14 -12.49
N VAL A 55 6.62 4.03 -12.95
CA VAL A 55 6.45 3.56 -14.34
C VAL A 55 4.97 3.34 -14.65
N HIS A 56 4.24 2.64 -13.77
CA HIS A 56 2.81 2.42 -13.93
C HIS A 56 2.03 3.75 -14.00
N PHE A 57 2.32 4.68 -13.08
CA PHE A 57 1.70 6.00 -13.04
C PHE A 57 1.90 6.79 -14.35
N TRP A 58 3.14 6.86 -14.86
CA TRP A 58 3.41 7.59 -16.10
C TRP A 58 2.76 6.95 -17.33
N ILE A 59 2.68 5.61 -17.39
CA ILE A 59 1.92 4.91 -18.42
C ILE A 59 0.43 5.27 -18.31
N SER A 60 -0.12 5.44 -17.10
CA SER A 60 -1.53 5.86 -16.91
C SER A 60 -1.78 7.26 -17.47
N ILE A 61 -0.89 8.20 -17.19
CA ILE A 61 -1.00 9.57 -17.73
C ILE A 61 -0.91 9.55 -19.26
N GLY A 62 0.05 8.81 -19.82
CA GLY A 62 0.19 8.66 -21.27
C GLY A 62 -1.05 8.05 -21.92
N LEU A 63 -1.56 6.95 -21.36
CA LEU A 63 -2.77 6.27 -21.86
C LEU A 63 -3.98 7.20 -21.77
N MET A 64 -4.13 7.97 -20.70
CA MET A 64 -5.21 8.94 -20.53
C MET A 64 -5.20 9.99 -21.65
N VAL A 65 -4.04 10.60 -21.93
CA VAL A 65 -3.90 11.59 -22.99
C VAL A 65 -4.22 11.00 -24.35
N VAL A 66 -3.69 9.82 -24.66
CA VAL A 66 -3.93 9.14 -25.94
C VAL A 66 -5.39 8.75 -26.09
N LEU A 67 -6.07 8.28 -25.04
CA LEU A 67 -7.50 7.97 -25.07
C LEU A 67 -8.37 9.21 -25.29
N VAL A 68 -8.03 10.35 -24.70
CA VAL A 68 -8.73 11.63 -24.96
C VAL A 68 -8.59 12.03 -26.43
N VAL A 69 -7.37 11.94 -26.99
CA VAL A 69 -7.12 12.23 -28.41
C VAL A 69 -7.86 11.23 -29.31
N HIS A 70 -7.79 9.94 -29.02
CA HIS A 70 -8.52 8.88 -29.74
C HIS A 70 -10.02 9.16 -29.76
N LEU A 71 -10.62 9.44 -28.59
CA LEU A 71 -12.05 9.76 -28.50
C LEU A 71 -12.41 11.01 -29.29
N ALA A 72 -11.60 12.07 -29.24
CA ALA A 72 -11.83 13.29 -30.02
C ALA A 72 -11.78 13.03 -31.55
N LEU A 73 -10.85 12.19 -32.02
CA LEU A 73 -10.73 11.80 -33.43
C LEU A 73 -11.94 10.96 -33.89
N HIS A 74 -12.48 10.12 -33.01
CA HIS A 74 -13.60 9.22 -33.30
C HIS A 74 -14.99 9.77 -32.92
N TRP A 75 -15.06 10.96 -32.29
CA TRP A 75 -16.31 11.53 -31.77
C TRP A 75 -17.44 11.63 -32.80
N ASN A 76 -17.12 12.02 -34.04
CA ASN A 76 -18.11 12.12 -35.12
C ASN A 76 -18.76 10.77 -35.43
N TRP A 77 -17.98 9.68 -35.40
CA TRP A 77 -18.49 8.33 -35.54
C TRP A 77 -19.34 7.93 -34.33
N VAL A 78 -18.87 8.23 -33.11
CA VAL A 78 -19.59 7.94 -31.85
C VAL A 78 -20.99 8.56 -31.85
N VAL A 79 -21.09 9.87 -32.12
CA VAL A 79 -22.38 10.59 -32.19
C VAL A 79 -23.28 10.02 -33.28
N THR A 80 -22.71 9.66 -34.44
CA THR A 80 -23.48 9.09 -35.54
C THR A 80 -24.04 7.71 -35.20
N VAL A 81 -23.25 6.84 -34.57
CA VAL A 81 -23.67 5.48 -34.20
C VAL A 81 -24.68 5.51 -33.05
N ILE A 82 -24.41 6.27 -32.00
CA ILE A 82 -25.32 6.39 -30.85
C ILE A 82 -26.60 7.13 -31.26
N GLY A 83 -26.49 8.23 -32.00
CA GLY A 83 -27.63 9.00 -32.50
C GLY A 83 -28.55 8.18 -33.42
N LYS A 84 -27.99 7.29 -34.25
CA LYS A 84 -28.78 6.35 -35.06
C LYS A 84 -29.44 5.27 -34.21
N ARG A 85 -28.73 4.71 -33.22
CA ARG A 85 -29.25 3.67 -32.32
C ARG A 85 -30.37 4.19 -31.40
N CYS A 86 -30.32 5.46 -31.02
CA CYS A 86 -31.34 6.12 -30.21
C CYS A 86 -32.41 6.85 -31.05
N GLY A 87 -32.32 6.86 -32.38
CA GLY A 87 -33.27 7.55 -33.27
C GLY A 87 -33.26 9.07 -33.17
N LEU A 88 -32.22 9.68 -32.58
CA LEU A 88 -32.19 11.09 -32.18
C LEU A 88 -31.56 12.05 -33.21
N VAL A 89 -30.95 11.56 -34.30
CA VAL A 89 -30.15 12.42 -35.19
C VAL A 89 -30.45 12.21 -36.69
N LYS A 90 -30.87 13.30 -37.36
CA LYS A 90 -30.77 13.53 -38.82
C LYS A 90 -29.65 14.59 -39.00
N SER A 91 -28.54 14.20 -39.62
CA SER A 91 -27.23 14.91 -39.69
C SER A 91 -27.25 16.41 -40.08
N PRO A 92 -26.30 17.22 -39.55
CA PRO A 92 -24.98 17.38 -40.18
C PRO A 92 -23.77 17.11 -39.24
N GLN A 93 -22.59 16.86 -39.85
CA GLN A 93 -21.33 16.47 -39.19
C GLN A 93 -20.80 17.53 -38.20
N PRO A 94 -20.55 17.22 -36.92
CA PRO A 94 -19.93 18.16 -35.99
C PRO A 94 -18.46 18.42 -36.38
N SER A 95 -18.02 19.68 -36.26
CA SER A 95 -16.63 20.06 -36.51
C SER A 95 -15.70 19.46 -35.46
N LEU A 96 -14.56 18.91 -35.87
CA LEU A 96 -13.57 18.29 -34.98
C LEU A 96 -13.14 19.20 -33.80
N VAL A 97 -13.06 20.51 -34.01
CA VAL A 97 -12.73 21.49 -32.96
C VAL A 97 -13.80 21.53 -31.87
N ARG A 98 -15.09 21.59 -32.22
CA ARG A 98 -16.19 21.57 -31.26
C ARG A 98 -16.24 20.23 -30.49
N SER A 99 -15.96 19.12 -31.17
CA SER A 99 -15.87 17.79 -30.57
C SER A 99 -14.74 17.71 -29.53
N ALA A 100 -13.56 18.21 -29.87
CA ALA A 100 -12.41 18.24 -28.96
C ALA A 100 -12.68 19.10 -27.71
N VAL A 101 -13.27 20.29 -27.87
CA VAL A 101 -13.60 21.19 -26.76
C VAL A 101 -14.57 20.53 -25.77
N TRP A 102 -15.60 19.85 -26.26
CA TRP A 102 -16.57 19.16 -25.39
C TRP A 102 -15.95 18.00 -24.63
N VAL A 103 -15.17 17.15 -25.30
CA VAL A 103 -14.52 16.00 -24.66
C VAL A 103 -13.55 16.48 -23.56
N ILE A 104 -12.73 17.48 -23.85
CA ILE A 104 -11.78 18.06 -22.88
C ILE A 104 -12.54 18.68 -21.70
N GLY A 105 -13.63 19.42 -21.96
CA GLY A 105 -14.43 20.05 -20.92
C GLY A 105 -15.08 19.04 -19.96
N VAL A 106 -15.71 17.98 -20.50
CA VAL A 106 -16.30 16.91 -19.68
C VAL A 106 -15.24 16.19 -18.86
N PHE A 107 -14.11 15.85 -19.49
CA PHE A 107 -13.01 15.18 -18.80
C PHE A 107 -12.45 16.03 -17.65
N ALA A 108 -12.20 17.32 -17.90
CA ALA A 108 -11.74 18.25 -16.86
C ALA A 108 -12.73 18.35 -15.70
N ALA A 109 -14.04 18.45 -15.98
CA ALA A 109 -15.08 18.50 -14.95
C ALA A 109 -15.10 17.22 -14.09
N LEU A 110 -14.96 16.04 -14.70
CA LEU A 110 -14.88 14.76 -13.98
C LEU A 110 -13.63 14.68 -13.10
N CYS A 111 -12.47 15.06 -13.61
CA CYS A 111 -11.22 15.07 -12.83
C CYS A 111 -11.30 16.04 -11.65
N ILE A 112 -11.82 17.25 -11.86
CA ILE A 112 -11.99 18.26 -10.81
C ILE A 112 -12.99 17.77 -9.76
N GLY A 113 -14.13 17.23 -10.19
CA GLY A 113 -15.14 16.68 -9.29
C GLY A 113 -14.62 15.51 -8.46
N PHE A 114 -13.87 14.59 -9.08
CA PHE A 114 -13.23 13.49 -8.36
C PHE A 114 -12.16 13.98 -7.40
N ALA A 115 -11.28 14.90 -7.80
CA ALA A 115 -10.25 15.46 -6.92
C ALA A 115 -10.87 16.17 -5.70
N TRP A 116 -11.94 16.93 -5.91
CA TRP A 116 -12.69 17.55 -4.83
C TRP A 116 -13.27 16.50 -3.88
N LEU A 117 -13.92 15.46 -4.42
CA LEU A 117 -14.50 14.39 -3.62
C LEU A 117 -13.44 13.60 -2.85
N ALA A 118 -12.33 13.26 -3.49
CA ALA A 118 -11.23 12.51 -2.90
C ALA A 118 -10.55 13.29 -1.77
N ASN A 119 -10.50 14.62 -1.87
CA ASN A 119 -9.90 15.49 -0.85
C ASN A 119 -10.87 15.91 0.26
N ARG A 120 -12.18 15.67 0.09
CA ARG A 120 -13.20 16.14 1.03
C ARG A 120 -13.01 15.59 2.45
N ASP A 121 -12.54 14.35 2.56
CA ASP A 121 -12.45 13.62 3.83
C ASP A 121 -11.02 13.10 4.11
N VAL A 122 -9.98 13.73 3.53
CA VAL A 122 -8.58 13.36 3.82
C VAL A 122 -8.22 13.82 5.23
N VAL A 123 -8.15 12.87 6.15
CA VAL A 123 -7.68 13.10 7.52
C VAL A 123 -6.17 12.97 7.56
N GLU A 124 -5.48 14.01 8.04
CA GLU A 124 -4.05 13.94 8.32
C GLU A 124 -3.84 13.02 9.53
N VAL A 125 -3.33 11.82 9.25
CA VAL A 125 -2.92 10.89 10.31
C VAL A 125 -1.59 11.42 10.85
N GLU A 126 -1.64 12.13 11.99
CA GLU A 126 -0.47 12.64 12.71
C GLU A 126 0.53 11.50 12.94
N ARG A 127 1.66 11.52 12.22
CA ARG A 127 2.75 10.56 12.42
C ARG A 127 3.59 11.05 13.60
N PRO A 128 3.92 10.22 14.60
CA PRO A 128 4.75 10.66 15.72
C PRO A 128 6.10 11.21 15.24
N ARG A 129 6.45 12.42 15.70
CA ARG A 129 7.60 13.21 15.22
C ARG A 129 8.93 12.44 15.28
N ARG A 130 9.66 12.57 14.17
CA ARG A 130 11.03 12.16 13.78
C ARG A 130 12.18 12.46 14.79
N GLY A 131 11.89 12.88 16.01
CA GLY A 131 12.90 13.27 17.01
C GLY A 131 13.70 12.10 17.58
N PHE A 132 13.18 10.88 17.52
CA PHE A 132 13.85 9.70 18.09
C PHE A 132 15.00 9.18 17.19
N GLN A 133 14.91 9.36 15.87
CA GLN A 133 15.90 8.81 14.92
C GLN A 133 17.25 9.55 14.89
N ALA A 134 17.29 10.85 15.20
CA ALA A 134 18.53 11.61 15.15
C ALA A 134 19.49 11.24 16.28
N LYS A 135 18.95 10.96 17.47
CA LYS A 135 19.73 10.56 18.66
C LYS A 135 20.25 9.13 18.54
N SER A 136 19.47 8.23 17.97
CA SER A 136 19.88 6.83 17.76
C SER A 136 20.98 6.70 16.71
N ARG A 137 20.99 7.53 15.66
CA ARG A 137 22.03 7.49 14.62
C ARG A 137 23.41 7.91 15.16
N GLN A 138 23.46 8.91 16.04
CA GLN A 138 24.72 9.31 16.70
C GLN A 138 25.21 8.27 17.71
N ALA A 139 24.30 7.55 18.36
CA ALA A 139 24.65 6.46 19.26
C ALA A 139 25.19 5.21 18.52
N ILE A 140 24.72 4.97 17.28
CA ILE A 140 25.17 3.82 16.46
C ILE A 140 26.55 4.04 15.84
N GLU A 141 26.90 5.28 15.47
CA GLU A 141 28.19 5.63 14.85
C GLU A 141 29.39 5.44 15.82
N GLN A 142 29.14 5.41 17.14
CA GLN A 142 30.19 5.35 18.16
C GLN A 142 30.51 3.94 18.69
N GLN A 143 29.82 2.90 18.22
CA GLN A 143 30.03 1.53 18.66
C GLN A 143 30.91 0.76 17.65
N PRO A 144 32.10 0.24 18.02
CA PRO A 144 32.88 -0.62 17.14
C PRO A 144 32.13 -1.93 16.86
N PRO A 145 32.27 -2.54 15.67
CA PRO A 145 31.52 -3.73 15.31
C PRO A 145 32.11 -4.95 16.03
N ALA A 146 31.52 -5.34 17.16
CA ALA A 146 31.79 -6.63 17.78
C ALA A 146 30.95 -7.70 17.09
N MET A 147 31.64 -8.66 16.49
CA MET A 147 31.07 -9.83 15.80
C MET A 147 30.17 -10.64 16.73
N ALA A 148 29.10 -11.13 16.11
CA ALA A 148 28.21 -12.21 16.51
C ALA A 148 28.78 -13.20 17.55
N GLU A 149 28.19 -13.17 18.75
CA GLU A 149 28.16 -14.32 19.64
C GLU A 149 26.76 -14.41 20.24
N ALA A 150 26.06 -15.50 19.92
CA ALA A 150 24.74 -15.81 20.45
C ALA A 150 24.86 -16.05 21.96
N ALA A 151 24.35 -15.12 22.76
CA ALA A 151 24.27 -15.25 24.20
C ALA A 151 22.80 -15.40 24.61
N GLU A 152 22.49 -16.51 25.26
CA GLU A 152 21.25 -16.71 26.02
C GLU A 152 21.04 -15.55 27.01
N PRO A 153 19.80 -15.08 27.22
CA PRO A 153 19.54 -13.92 28.06
C PRO A 153 19.85 -14.23 29.53
N LYS A 154 20.73 -13.42 30.13
CA LYS A 154 20.99 -13.43 31.58
C LYS A 154 19.73 -13.00 32.35
N PRO A 155 19.42 -13.67 33.48
CA PRO A 155 18.16 -13.48 34.22
C PRO A 155 17.97 -12.10 34.90
N ASP A 156 18.97 -11.22 34.87
CA ASP A 156 18.91 -9.87 35.50
C ASP A 156 18.68 -8.71 34.50
N SER A 157 18.40 -9.01 33.23
CA SER A 157 18.05 -7.96 32.26
C SER A 157 16.57 -7.60 32.34
N HIS A 158 16.28 -6.32 32.57
CA HIS A 158 14.93 -5.78 32.52
C HIS A 158 14.54 -5.58 31.05
N VAL A 159 13.70 -6.46 30.53
CA VAL A 159 13.16 -6.43 29.17
C VAL A 159 12.14 -5.31 29.08
N LEU A 160 12.35 -4.39 28.15
CA LEU A 160 11.47 -3.25 27.90
C LEU A 160 10.72 -3.43 26.59
N TRP A 161 9.73 -2.57 26.37
CA TRP A 161 9.01 -2.46 25.09
C TRP A 161 9.95 -2.45 23.88
N ASP A 162 11.09 -1.76 23.96
CA ASP A 162 12.05 -1.65 22.85
C ASP A 162 12.75 -2.98 22.51
N ASP A 163 12.81 -3.93 23.46
CA ASP A 163 13.38 -5.26 23.26
C ASP A 163 12.36 -6.23 22.62
N VAL A 164 11.07 -6.10 22.98
CA VAL A 164 9.98 -6.93 22.42
C VAL A 164 9.40 -6.38 21.11
N TYR A 165 9.46 -5.07 20.90
CA TYR A 165 8.88 -4.42 19.73
C TYR A 165 9.42 -4.95 18.40
N PRO A 166 10.73 -5.22 18.22
CA PRO A 166 11.25 -5.82 16.98
C PRO A 166 10.58 -7.15 16.61
N ILE A 167 10.23 -7.97 17.61
CA ILE A 167 9.51 -9.24 17.41
C ILE A 167 8.11 -8.93 16.85
N PHE A 168 7.36 -8.03 17.48
CA PHE A 168 6.03 -7.63 16.97
C PHE A 168 6.11 -6.93 15.62
N GLN A 169 7.15 -6.14 15.37
CA GLN A 169 7.37 -5.47 14.08
C GLN A 169 7.59 -6.48 12.95
N GLN A 170 8.36 -7.54 13.22
CA GLN A 170 8.65 -8.59 12.25
C GLN A 170 7.43 -9.49 11.99
N HIS A 171 6.67 -9.83 13.02
CA HIS A 171 5.65 -10.88 12.94
C HIS A 171 4.20 -10.37 12.90
N CYS A 172 3.90 -9.21 13.48
CA CYS A 172 2.52 -8.77 13.72
C CYS A 172 2.14 -7.51 12.93
N VAL A 173 3.05 -6.53 12.81
CA VAL A 173 2.76 -5.20 12.24
C VAL A 173 2.32 -5.23 10.77
N ALA A 174 2.67 -6.27 10.01
CA ALA A 174 2.22 -6.42 8.62
C ALA A 174 0.69 -6.52 8.49
N CYS A 175 0.01 -7.11 9.48
CA CYS A 175 -1.44 -7.32 9.51
C CYS A 175 -2.16 -6.53 10.62
N HIS A 176 -1.44 -6.19 11.68
CA HIS A 176 -1.89 -5.43 12.85
C HIS A 176 -1.06 -4.14 13.00
N GLY A 177 -0.97 -3.35 11.94
CA GLY A 177 -0.19 -2.12 11.89
C GLY A 177 -0.96 -0.96 11.27
N PRO A 178 -0.31 0.16 10.93
CA PRO A 178 -1.00 1.35 10.43
C PRO A 178 -1.73 1.10 9.10
N ASN A 179 -1.19 0.21 8.27
CA ASN A 179 -1.74 -0.08 6.94
C ASN A 179 -2.90 -1.09 6.97
N LYS A 180 -2.96 -1.95 7.98
CA LYS A 180 -3.96 -3.01 8.14
C LYS A 180 -4.20 -3.21 9.64
N GLN A 181 -5.46 -3.12 10.06
CA GLN A 181 -5.83 -3.17 11.48
C GLN A 181 -6.78 -4.34 11.71
N TRP A 182 -6.28 -5.54 11.45
CA TRP A 182 -7.10 -6.74 11.63
C TRP A 182 -7.51 -6.89 13.10
N ALA A 183 -8.76 -7.34 13.31
CA ALA A 183 -9.37 -7.45 14.63
C ALA A 183 -9.35 -6.14 15.46
N ASP A 184 -9.26 -4.98 14.81
CA ASP A 184 -9.17 -3.66 15.47
C ASP A 184 -7.98 -3.56 16.46
N PHE A 185 -6.88 -4.24 16.12
CA PHE A 185 -5.68 -4.34 16.94
C PHE A 185 -4.44 -3.77 16.23
N ARG A 186 -3.67 -2.95 16.96
CA ARG A 186 -2.40 -2.34 16.51
C ARG A 186 -1.21 -2.85 17.31
N ALA A 187 -0.50 -3.83 16.77
CA ALA A 187 0.75 -4.34 17.34
C ALA A 187 1.90 -3.32 17.30
N ASP A 188 1.78 -2.25 16.51
CA ASP A 188 2.75 -1.15 16.48
C ASP A 188 2.57 -0.14 17.62
N GLN A 189 1.51 -0.25 18.40
CA GLN A 189 1.22 0.64 19.52
C GLN A 189 1.19 -0.15 20.83
N ARG A 190 2.11 0.16 21.74
CA ARG A 190 2.18 -0.47 23.07
C ARG A 190 0.84 -0.44 23.80
N GLN A 191 0.15 0.70 23.77
CA GLN A 191 -1.13 0.90 24.46
C GLN A 191 -2.25 -0.05 24.00
N ASP A 192 -2.20 -0.54 22.75
CA ASP A 192 -3.23 -1.40 22.19
C ASP A 192 -3.23 -2.79 22.83
N PHE A 193 -2.10 -3.25 23.38
CA PHE A 193 -1.99 -4.49 24.13
C PHE A 193 -2.75 -4.45 25.47
N PHE A 194 -3.05 -3.26 25.98
CA PHE A 194 -3.61 -3.02 27.32
C PHE A 194 -5.02 -2.40 27.28
N LYS A 195 -5.72 -2.45 26.13
CA LYS A 195 -7.09 -1.91 26.00
C LYS A 195 -8.01 -2.50 27.10
N PRO A 196 -8.66 -1.69 27.94
CA PRO A 196 -9.41 -2.19 29.11
C PRO A 196 -10.53 -3.18 28.80
N ALA A 197 -11.17 -3.06 27.63
CA ALA A 197 -12.27 -3.93 27.24
C ALA A 197 -11.81 -5.33 26.78
N ALA A 198 -10.57 -5.46 26.31
CA ALA A 198 -10.03 -6.70 25.75
C ALA A 198 -8.49 -6.69 25.81
N PRO A 199 -7.88 -6.75 27.02
CA PRO A 199 -6.43 -6.73 27.15
C PRO A 199 -5.83 -8.00 26.56
N SER A 200 -4.84 -7.82 25.67
CA SER A 200 -4.03 -8.94 25.16
C SER A 200 -2.87 -9.27 26.11
N VAL A 201 -2.47 -8.29 26.93
CA VAL A 201 -1.43 -8.42 27.93
C VAL A 201 -1.96 -7.96 29.28
N VAL A 202 -1.74 -8.79 30.30
CA VAL A 202 -1.98 -8.47 31.72
C VAL A 202 -0.60 -8.32 32.38
N PRO A 203 -0.17 -7.08 32.71
CA PRO A 203 1.12 -6.83 33.36
C PRO A 203 1.36 -7.72 34.58
N GLY A 204 2.53 -8.35 34.65
CA GLY A 204 2.94 -9.25 35.73
C GLY A 204 2.30 -10.64 35.68
N GLN A 205 1.37 -10.91 34.76
CA GLN A 205 0.61 -12.16 34.72
C GLN A 205 0.68 -12.77 33.31
N SER A 206 1.81 -13.44 33.02
CA SER A 206 2.04 -14.09 31.71
C SER A 206 1.01 -15.18 31.39
N THR A 207 0.55 -15.94 32.40
CA THR A 207 -0.45 -17.01 32.23
C THR A 207 -1.84 -16.49 31.94
N GLU A 208 -2.19 -15.31 32.47
CA GLU A 208 -3.49 -14.65 32.27
C GLU A 208 -3.49 -13.76 31.02
N SER A 209 -2.35 -13.62 30.33
CA SER A 209 -2.22 -12.80 29.12
C SER A 209 -2.60 -13.60 27.88
N PRO A 210 -3.71 -13.28 27.16
CA PRO A 210 -4.10 -14.00 25.96
C PRO A 210 -3.03 -14.04 24.88
N LEU A 211 -2.16 -13.02 24.81
CA LEU A 211 -1.04 -12.95 23.88
C LEU A 211 -0.15 -14.19 23.96
N LEU A 212 0.13 -14.72 25.16
CA LEU A 212 1.00 -15.88 25.33
C LEU A 212 0.40 -17.15 24.75
N ALA A 213 -0.91 -17.36 24.93
CA ALA A 213 -1.61 -18.49 24.31
C ALA A 213 -1.59 -18.39 22.77
N ILE A 214 -1.68 -17.17 22.23
CA ILE A 214 -1.63 -16.91 20.78
C ILE A 214 -0.23 -17.22 20.23
N ILE A 215 0.81 -16.58 20.76
CA ILE A 215 2.17 -16.70 20.20
C ILE A 215 2.81 -18.08 20.44
N SER A 216 2.33 -18.81 21.46
CA SER A 216 2.77 -20.18 21.73
C SER A 216 2.04 -21.23 20.86
N GLY A 217 1.00 -20.83 20.12
CA GLY A 217 0.19 -21.75 19.31
C GLY A 217 -0.83 -22.56 20.11
N ASN A 218 -1.10 -22.20 21.37
CA ASN A 218 -2.09 -22.88 22.22
C ASN A 218 -3.53 -22.43 21.91
N ARG A 219 -3.69 -21.31 21.19
CA ARG A 219 -4.98 -20.78 20.75
C ARG A 219 -5.22 -21.09 19.28
N THR A 220 -6.03 -22.11 18.99
CA THR A 220 -6.31 -22.59 17.62
C THR A 220 -7.66 -22.15 17.08
N ASP A 221 -8.53 -21.57 17.91
CA ASP A 221 -9.89 -21.16 17.59
C ASP A 221 -10.00 -19.77 16.92
N MET A 222 -8.89 -19.27 16.37
CA MET A 222 -8.81 -17.94 15.75
C MET A 222 -8.37 -18.00 14.28
N PRO A 223 -8.81 -17.03 13.45
CA PRO A 223 -8.33 -16.92 12.08
C PRO A 223 -6.80 -16.82 12.01
N MET A 224 -6.19 -17.59 11.11
CA MET A 224 -4.73 -17.62 10.91
C MET A 224 -3.91 -17.94 12.18
N ALA A 225 -4.43 -18.77 13.09
CA ALA A 225 -3.72 -19.17 14.32
C ALA A 225 -2.25 -19.56 14.08
N ASP A 226 -1.97 -20.39 13.06
CA ASP A 226 -0.61 -20.83 12.73
C ASP A 226 0.35 -19.68 12.37
N SER A 227 -0.15 -18.59 11.79
CA SER A 227 0.68 -17.44 11.40
C SER A 227 1.14 -16.59 12.59
N HIS A 228 0.53 -16.78 13.76
CA HIS A 228 0.88 -16.03 14.98
C HIS A 228 1.90 -16.74 15.85
N ARG A 229 2.20 -18.02 15.55
CA ARG A 229 3.15 -18.81 16.33
C ARG A 229 4.57 -18.28 16.14
N LEU A 230 5.25 -18.02 17.25
CA LEU A 230 6.63 -17.56 17.29
C LEU A 230 7.60 -18.68 17.67
N SER A 231 8.90 -18.41 17.58
CA SER A 231 9.93 -19.32 18.09
C SER A 231 9.88 -19.37 19.62
N GLU A 232 10.34 -20.47 20.22
CA GLU A 232 10.39 -20.59 21.68
C GLU A 232 11.25 -19.49 22.34
N ALA A 233 12.29 -19.03 21.64
CA ALA A 233 13.15 -17.94 22.09
C ALA A 233 12.39 -16.60 22.13
N ASP A 234 11.65 -16.26 21.07
CA ASP A 234 10.85 -15.03 21.03
C ASP A 234 9.72 -15.05 22.06
N VAL A 235 9.06 -16.22 22.21
CA VAL A 235 8.04 -16.43 23.24
C VAL A 235 8.61 -16.19 24.64
N ALA A 236 9.84 -16.67 24.90
CA ALA A 236 10.50 -16.46 26.19
C ALA A 236 10.77 -14.98 26.47
N ILE A 237 11.24 -14.21 25.48
CA ILE A 237 11.46 -12.76 25.63
C ILE A 237 10.16 -12.04 25.95
N VAL A 238 9.09 -12.32 25.19
CA VAL A 238 7.77 -11.71 25.42
C VAL A 238 7.21 -12.12 26.78
N LYS A 239 7.37 -13.38 27.18
CA LYS A 239 6.97 -13.87 28.51
C LYS A 239 7.67 -13.08 29.62
N THR A 240 9.00 -12.95 29.54
CA THR A 240 9.79 -12.22 30.54
C THR A 240 9.37 -10.75 30.62
N TRP A 241 9.14 -10.09 29.47
CA TRP A 241 8.62 -8.73 29.45
C TRP A 241 7.28 -8.59 30.20
N ILE A 242 6.34 -9.51 29.97
CA ILE A 242 5.05 -9.48 30.66
C ILE A 242 5.24 -9.70 32.16
N GLU A 243 6.05 -10.68 32.57
CA GLU A 243 6.32 -10.99 33.97
C GLU A 243 6.97 -9.82 34.71
N GLN A 244 7.80 -9.02 34.02
CA GLN A 244 8.42 -7.81 34.56
C GLN A 244 7.49 -6.58 34.55
N GLY A 245 6.19 -6.77 34.31
CA GLY A 245 5.19 -5.71 34.36
C GLY A 245 4.93 -5.03 33.02
N ALA A 246 5.38 -5.61 31.91
CA ALA A 246 5.11 -5.18 30.55
C ALA A 246 5.41 -3.69 30.32
N GLN A 247 6.57 -3.23 30.82
CA GLN A 247 6.99 -1.82 30.78
C GLN A 247 7.45 -1.39 29.39
#